data_AF-A0A7C1PUH4-F1
#
_entry.id   AF-A0A7C1PUH4-F1
#
_cell.length_a   1.000
_cell.length_b   1.000
_cell.length_c   1.000
_cell.angle_alpha   90.00
_cell.angle_beta   90.00
_cell.angle_gamma   90.00
#
_symmetry.space_group_name_H-M   'P 1'
#
loop_
_entity.id
_entity.type
_entity.pdbx_description
1 polymer ?
#
loop_
_entity_poly.entity_id
_entity_poly.type
_entity_poly.pdbx_seq_one_letter_code
_entity_poly.pdbx_strand_id
1 'polypeptide(L)'
;MSAKKTRKKAAKLWTKGEISTLKRDYPKTDTKTLAKRLGRTLEAVRFQAKKRRLKKTKSYMQSLYKTASKSAAKKTTKKKTTRKRR
;
A
#
# COMPACT_ATOMS: atom_id res chain seq x y z
N MET A 1 -24.14 -9.32 -3.55
CA MET A 1 -23.04 -8.46 -3.07
C MET A 1 -21.97 -8.32 -4.16
N SER A 2 -21.68 -7.09 -4.60
CA SER A 2 -21.03 -6.70 -5.87
C SER A 2 -19.95 -7.61 -6.46
N ALA A 3 -20.24 -8.17 -7.64
CA ALA A 3 -19.26 -8.74 -8.56
C ALA A 3 -18.28 -7.65 -9.03
N LYS A 4 -17.00 -7.74 -8.65
CA LYS A 4 -15.96 -6.86 -9.17
C LYS A 4 -15.62 -7.28 -10.60
N LYS A 5 -16.31 -6.68 -11.57
CA LYS A 5 -16.11 -6.84 -13.02
C LYS A 5 -14.67 -6.45 -13.40
N THR A 6 -13.75 -7.41 -13.47
CA THR A 6 -12.38 -7.20 -13.95
C THR A 6 -12.38 -7.15 -15.48
N ARG A 7 -12.85 -6.05 -16.06
CA ARG A 7 -12.58 -5.78 -17.48
C ARG A 7 -11.07 -5.61 -17.60
N LYS A 8 -10.39 -6.49 -18.36
CA LYS A 8 -8.98 -6.30 -18.74
C LYS A 8 -8.88 -4.92 -19.42
N LYS A 9 -8.50 -3.89 -18.66
CA LYS A 9 -8.26 -2.55 -19.18
C LYS A 9 -6.91 -2.65 -19.89
N ALA A 10 -6.94 -2.57 -21.22
CA ALA A 10 -5.77 -2.30 -22.05
C ALA A 10 -4.90 -1.25 -21.35
N ALA A 11 -3.57 -1.44 -21.35
CA ALA A 11 -2.61 -0.65 -20.60
C ALA A 11 -2.74 0.84 -20.94
N LYS A 12 -3.64 1.53 -20.23
CA LYS A 12 -3.96 2.93 -20.52
C LYS A 12 -2.69 3.72 -20.27
N LEU A 13 -2.24 4.47 -21.28
CA LEU A 13 -1.07 5.32 -21.13
C LEU A 13 -1.24 6.21 -19.89
N TRP A 14 -0.16 6.38 -19.14
CA TRP A 14 -0.17 7.26 -17.99
C TRP A 14 -0.24 8.70 -18.47
N THR A 15 -1.32 9.37 -18.11
CA THR A 15 -1.48 10.80 -18.42
C THR A 15 -0.55 11.65 -17.55
N LYS A 16 -0.16 12.83 -18.05
CA LYS A 16 0.65 13.79 -17.28
C LYS A 16 -0.02 14.15 -15.94
N GLY A 17 -1.35 14.22 -15.90
CA GLY A 17 -2.13 14.44 -14.67
C GLY A 17 -1.97 13.32 -13.65
N GLU A 18 -2.15 12.06 -14.05
CA GLU A 18 -1.95 10.89 -13.16
C GLU A 18 -0.53 10.84 -12.61
N ILE A 19 0.46 11.22 -13.41
CA ILE A 19 1.87 11.28 -13.00
C ILE A 19 2.10 12.36 -11.95
N SER A 20 1.50 13.54 -12.11
CA SER A 20 1.61 14.63 -11.15
C SER A 20 1.01 14.24 -9.80
N THR A 21 -0.20 13.65 -9.83
CA THR A 21 -0.86 13.12 -8.64
C THR A 21 -0.03 12.02 -7.97
N LEU A 22 0.55 11.10 -8.76
CA LEU A 22 1.45 10.07 -8.24
C LEU A 22 2.65 10.69 -7.51
N LYS A 23 3.31 11.70 -8.08
CA LYS A 23 4.46 12.36 -7.44
C LYS A 23 4.09 13.03 -6.11
N ARG A 24 2.93 13.67 -6.05
CA ARG A 24 2.49 14.43 -4.86
C ARG A 24 1.99 13.51 -3.74
N ASP A 25 1.23 12.49 -4.08
CA ASP A 25 0.51 11.67 -3.10
C ASP A 25 1.28 10.39 -2.69
N TYR A 26 2.12 9.83 -3.56
CA TYR A 26 2.89 8.60 -3.26
C TYR A 26 3.76 8.67 -1.99
N PRO A 27 4.42 9.80 -1.68
CA PRO A 27 5.28 9.88 -0.49
C PRO A 27 4.51 10.00 0.84
N LYS A 28 3.22 10.36 0.78
CA LYS A 28 2.36 10.66 1.94
C LYS A 28 1.24 9.64 2.16
N THR A 29 0.90 8.87 1.13
CA THR A 29 -0.32 8.05 1.12
C THR A 29 0.00 6.58 0.87
N ASP A 30 -0.88 5.71 1.36
CA ASP A 30 -0.85 4.29 1.05
C ASP A 30 -0.99 4.00 -0.44
N THR A 31 -0.15 3.09 -0.94
CA THR A 31 -0.15 2.70 -2.35
C THR A 31 -1.49 2.07 -2.75
N LYS A 32 -2.19 1.44 -1.79
CA LYS A 32 -3.52 0.84 -1.99
C LYS A 32 -4.62 1.89 -2.15
N THR A 33 -4.59 2.97 -1.36
CA THR A 33 -5.58 4.04 -1.47
C THR A 33 -5.33 4.87 -2.73
N LEU A 34 -4.06 5.11 -3.06
CA LEU A 34 -3.68 5.78 -4.31
C LEU A 34 -4.09 4.97 -5.55
N ALA A 35 -3.92 3.65 -5.54
CA ALA A 35 -4.37 2.78 -6.61
C ALA A 35 -5.89 2.83 -6.82
N LYS A 36 -6.66 2.85 -5.72
CA LYS A 36 -8.13 3.04 -5.78
C LYS A 36 -8.51 4.40 -6.38
N ARG A 37 -7.87 5.49 -5.93
CA ARG A 37 -8.10 6.84 -6.44
C ARG A 37 -7.81 6.96 -7.94
N LEU A 38 -6.71 6.37 -8.41
CA LEU A 38 -6.32 6.38 -9.81
C LEU A 38 -7.07 5.34 -10.66
N GLY A 39 -7.88 4.46 -10.04
CA GLY A 39 -8.52 3.34 -10.73
C GLY A 39 -7.54 2.39 -11.41
N ARG A 40 -6.32 2.26 -10.86
CA ARG A 40 -5.23 1.41 -11.37
C ARG A 40 -4.98 0.24 -10.42
N THR A 41 -4.26 -0.77 -10.91
CA THR A 41 -3.78 -1.85 -10.06
C THR A 41 -2.66 -1.36 -9.16
N LEU A 42 -2.52 -1.98 -7.99
CA LEU A 42 -1.49 -1.64 -7.00
C LEU A 42 -0.09 -1.86 -7.60
N GLU A 43 0.07 -2.90 -8.41
CA GLU A 43 1.29 -3.19 -9.14
C GLU A 43 1.64 -2.12 -10.18
N ALA A 44 0.68 -1.63 -10.96
CA ALA A 44 0.93 -0.55 -11.91
C ALA A 44 1.45 0.72 -11.22
N VAL A 45 0.87 1.06 -10.06
CA VAL A 45 1.32 2.20 -9.24
C VAL A 45 2.74 1.98 -8.72
N ARG A 46 3.06 0.78 -8.23
CA ARG A 46 4.43 0.42 -7.78
C ARG A 46 5.43 0.49 -8.92
N PHE A 47 5.09 -0.08 -10.07
CA PHE A 47 5.97 -0.11 -11.24
C PHE A 47 6.25 1.30 -11.75
N GLN A 48 5.21 2.14 -11.80
CA GLN A 48 5.36 3.53 -12.22
C GLN A 48 6.16 4.37 -11.20
N ALA A 49 5.97 4.15 -9.90
CA ALA A 49 6.79 4.76 -8.88
C ALA A 49 8.27 4.34 -9.00
N LYS A 50 8.54 3.05 -9.24
CA LYS A 50 9.89 2.52 -9.49
C LYS A 50 10.51 3.16 -10.75
N LYS A 51 9.76 3.20 -11.86
CA LYS A 51 10.20 3.84 -13.12
C LYS A 51 10.56 5.31 -12.94
N ARG A 52 9.86 6.02 -12.03
CA ARG A 52 10.07 7.44 -11.72
C ARG A 52 10.96 7.67 -10.51
N ARG A 53 11.57 6.62 -9.95
CA ARG A 53 12.42 6.65 -8.75
C ARG A 53 11.77 7.36 -7.55
N LEU A 54 10.45 7.28 -7.43
CA LEU A 54 9.70 7.86 -6.33
C LEU A 54 9.88 7.00 -5.07
N LYS A 55 10.45 7.60 -4.03
CA LYS A 55 10.61 6.99 -2.71
C LYS A 55 9.54 7.51 -1.77
N LYS A 56 9.12 6.66 -0.83
CA LYS A 56 8.26 7.11 0.28
C LYS A 56 9.10 7.96 1.24
N THR A 57 8.49 8.97 1.87
CA THR A 57 9.21 9.84 2.82
C THR A 57 9.69 9.05 4.03
N LYS A 58 10.82 9.47 4.62
CA LYS A 58 11.36 8.89 5.87
C LYS A 58 10.31 8.93 6.99
N SER A 59 9.58 10.04 7.12
CA SER A 59 8.51 10.21 8.11
C SER A 59 7.39 9.18 7.95
N TYR A 60 6.89 8.96 6.72
CA TYR A 60 5.87 7.94 6.45
C TYR A 60 6.39 6.51 6.67
N MET A 61 7.68 6.24 6.42
CA MET A 61 8.30 4.95 6.76
C MET A 61 8.44 4.74 8.26
N GLN A 62 8.81 5.78 9.01
CA GLN A 62 8.92 5.73 10.47
C GLN A 62 7.56 5.50 11.13
N SER A 63 6.50 6.14 10.65
CA SER A 63 5.15 5.91 11.18
C SER A 63 4.68 4.48 10.93
N LEU A 64 4.88 3.95 9.73
CA LEU A 64 4.58 2.54 9.43
C LEU A 64 5.37 1.59 10.34
N TYR A 65 6.68 1.80 10.48
CA TYR A 65 7.53 0.97 11.35
C TYR A 65 7.09 1.04 12.83
N LYS A 66 6.71 2.23 13.33
CA LYS A 66 6.18 2.43 14.68
C LYS A 66 4.86 1.68 14.91
N THR A 67 3.99 1.62 13.90
CA THR A 67 2.73 0.85 14.00
C THR A 67 2.97 -0.66 13.96
N ALA A 68 3.92 -1.12 13.12
CA ALA A 68 4.26 -2.53 12.99
C ALA A 68 4.91 -3.09 14.27
N SER A 69 5.86 -2.37 14.86
CA SER A 69 6.54 -2.75 16.12
C SER A 69 5.57 -2.90 17.30
N LYS A 70 4.54 -2.05 17.40
CA LYS A 70 3.47 -2.20 18.42
C LYS A 70 2.64 -3.47 18.26
N SER A 71 2.43 -3.92 17.02
CA SER A 71 1.66 -5.14 16.74
C SER A 71 2.47 -6.43 16.95
N ALA A 72 3.80 -6.37 16.76
CA ALA A 72 4.70 -7.47 17.06
C ALA A 72 4.73 -7.80 18.56
N ALA A 73 4.70 -6.78 19.43
CA ALA A 73 4.60 -6.93 20.89
C ALA A 73 3.26 -7.56 21.34
N LYS A 74 2.17 -7.44 20.56
CA LYS A 74 0.86 -8.06 20.85
C LYS A 74 0.75 -9.52 20.41
N LYS A 75 1.63 -9.99 19.53
CA LYS A 75 1.62 -11.37 19.00
C LYS A 75 2.39 -12.34 19.89
N THR A 76 3.39 -11.86 20.63
CA THR A 76 4.20 -12.66 21.57
C THR A 76 3.48 -12.96 22.88
N THR A 77 2.47 -12.17 23.27
CA THR A 77 1.72 -12.36 24.52
C THR A 77 0.52 -13.32 24.40
N LYS A 78 0.03 -13.64 23.19
CA LYS A 78 -1.09 -14.59 22.99
C LYS A 78 -0.66 -16.06 22.86
N LYS A 79 0.64 -16.37 22.78
CA LYS A 79 1.16 -17.75 22.65
C LYS A 79 1.40 -18.46 24.01
N LYS A 80 1.12 -17.80 25.14
CA LYS A 80 1.37 -18.38 26.48
C LYS A 80 0.14 -19.04 27.14
N THR A 81 -1.07 -18.87 26.59
CA THR A 81 -2.32 -19.35 27.24
C THR A 81 -2.99 -20.57 26.61
N THR A 82 -2.38 -21.27 25.65
CA THR A 82 -2.95 -22.50 25.05
C THR A 82 -2.18 -23.79 25.35
N ARG A 83 -1.24 -23.76 26.30
CA ARG A 83 -0.43 -24.94 26.70
C ARG A 83 -0.67 -25.35 28.16
N LYS A 84 -1.93 -25.44 28.59
CA LYS A 84 -2.29 -26.07 29.88
C LYS A 84 -3.72 -26.61 29.83
N ARG A 85 -3.88 -27.75 29.18
CA ARG A 85 -4.95 -28.71 29.51
C ARG A 85 -4.25 -30.06 29.62
N ARG A 86 -3.81 -30.34 30.85
CA ARG A 86 -3.63 -31.70 31.37
C ARG A 86 -5.02 -32.26 31.64
#